data_AF-A0A2V9X960-F1
#
_entry.id   AF-A0A2V9X960-F1
#
_cell.length_a   1.000
_cell.length_b   1.000
_cell.length_c   1.000
_cell.angle_alpha   90.00
_cell.angle_beta   90.00
_cell.angle_gamma   90.00
#
_symmetry.space_group_name_H-M   'P 1'
#
loop_
_entity.id
_entity.type
_entity.pdbx_description
1 polymer ?
#
loop_
_entity_poly.entity_id
_entity_poly.type
_entity_poly.pdbx_seq_one_letter_code
_entity_poly.pdbx_strand_id
1 'polypeptide(L)'
;MKANVEGDTEKIASSLADEYLQTDIYGYVQDKTAWLNEYFKPLAELIKAGKFRWETFDEKDVRIRAYGDSAVVIGTLDAKGTGARPDRARHTWVADPSASFSGTLRFTRVYIKRNVN
;
A
#
# COMPACT_ATOMS: atom_id res chain seq x y z
N MET A 1 3.79 -8.15 2.74
CA MET A 1 2.97 -8.20 1.51
C MET A 1 1.61 -8.85 1.73
N LYS A 2 1.54 -10.06 2.30
CA LYS A 2 0.27 -10.80 2.55
C LYS A 2 -0.87 -9.94 3.15
N ALA A 3 -0.58 -9.13 4.17
CA ALA A 3 -1.57 -8.24 4.80
C ALA A 3 -2.21 -7.21 3.83
N ASN A 4 -1.47 -6.70 2.83
CA ASN A 4 -2.03 -5.81 1.80
C ASN A 4 -2.99 -6.56 0.88
N VAL A 5 -2.63 -7.78 0.52
CA VAL A 5 -3.41 -8.62 -0.40
C VAL A 5 -4.72 -9.09 0.26
N GLU A 6 -4.68 -9.34 1.56
CA GLU A 6 -5.83 -9.80 2.35
C GLU A 6 -6.71 -8.65 2.88
N GLY A 7 -6.30 -7.39 2.72
CA GLY A 7 -7.01 -6.26 3.31
C GLY A 7 -6.96 -6.26 4.85
N ASP A 8 -5.88 -6.75 5.45
CA ASP A 8 -5.72 -6.81 6.91
C ASP A 8 -5.37 -5.42 7.47
N THR A 9 -6.42 -4.67 7.79
CA THR A 9 -6.37 -3.30 8.31
C THR A 9 -5.63 -3.18 9.63
N GLU A 10 -5.75 -4.17 10.52
CA GLU A 10 -5.14 -4.11 11.85
C GLU A 10 -3.63 -4.36 11.77
N LYS A 11 -3.23 -5.37 11.00
CA LYS A 11 -1.80 -5.67 10.80
C LYS A 11 -1.10 -4.57 10.03
N ILE A 12 -1.75 -3.98 9.03
CA ILE A 12 -1.18 -2.84 8.32
C ILE A 12 -1.04 -1.65 9.26
N ALA A 13 -2.11 -1.24 9.97
CA ALA A 13 -2.06 -0.09 10.87
C ALA A 13 -1.00 -0.23 11.98
N SER A 14 -0.84 -1.42 12.56
CA SER A 14 0.15 -1.69 13.61
C SER A 14 1.59 -1.76 13.10
N SER A 15 1.80 -2.01 11.80
CA SER A 15 3.13 -2.02 11.18
C SER A 15 3.68 -0.63 10.82
N LEU A 16 2.83 0.41 10.89
CA LEU A 16 3.20 1.79 10.53
C LEU A 16 3.56 2.60 11.77
N ALA A 17 4.68 3.33 11.71
CA ALA A 17 5.01 4.37 12.69
C ALA A 17 3.96 5.50 12.67
N ASP A 18 3.79 6.22 13.78
CA ASP A 18 2.78 7.29 13.86
C ASP A 18 3.10 8.47 12.92
N GLU A 19 4.39 8.72 12.69
CA GLU A 19 4.93 9.69 11.74
C GLU A 19 4.98 9.16 10.30
N TYR A 20 4.30 8.04 10.01
CA TYR A 20 4.27 7.48 8.68
C TYR A 20 3.71 8.50 7.67
N LEU A 21 4.43 8.61 6.56
CA LEU A 21 4.08 9.41 5.39
C LEU A 21 4.16 8.52 4.16
N GLN A 22 3.22 8.71 3.24
CA GLN A 22 3.20 8.04 1.95
C GLN A 22 2.84 9.03 0.85
N THR A 23 3.47 8.84 -0.30
CA THR A 23 3.13 9.56 -1.54
C THR A 23 2.57 8.58 -2.53
N ASP A 24 1.36 8.84 -3.04
CA ASP A 24 0.73 7.99 -4.04
C ASP A 24 1.30 8.21 -5.45
N ILE A 25 0.83 7.40 -6.41
CA ILE A 25 1.26 7.47 -7.81
C ILE A 25 0.83 8.76 -8.53
N TYR A 26 0.02 9.59 -7.89
CA TYR A 26 -0.42 10.90 -8.39
C TYR A 26 0.29 12.06 -7.67
N GLY A 27 1.23 11.78 -6.76
CA GLY A 27 1.98 12.77 -6.01
C GLY A 27 1.26 13.31 -4.78
N TYR A 28 0.15 12.71 -4.36
CA TYR A 28 -0.56 13.12 -3.15
C TYR A 28 0.15 12.58 -1.91
N VAL A 29 0.49 13.47 -0.98
CA VAL A 29 1.19 13.13 0.27
C VAL A 29 0.16 12.98 1.39
N GLN A 30 0.15 11.81 2.03
CA GLN A 30 -0.78 11.44 3.09
C GLN A 30 0.00 11.06 4.35
N ASP A 31 -0.48 11.51 5.50
CA ASP A 31 -0.07 10.94 6.79
C ASP A 31 -0.73 9.57 7.04
N LYS A 32 -0.34 8.91 8.13
CA LYS A 32 -0.90 7.62 8.55
C LYS A 32 -2.43 7.59 8.58
N THR A 33 -3.06 8.63 9.14
CA THR A 33 -4.51 8.66 9.33
C THR A 33 -5.22 8.85 8.00
N ALA A 34 -4.77 9.82 7.19
CA ALA A 34 -5.30 10.06 5.85
C ALA A 34 -5.14 8.81 4.97
N TRP A 35 -3.94 8.24 4.91
CA TRP A 35 -3.67 7.05 4.10
C TRP A 35 -4.53 5.84 4.50
N LEU A 36 -4.66 5.57 5.81
CA LEU A 36 -5.48 4.45 6.27
C LEU A 36 -6.97 4.67 5.94
N ASN A 37 -7.50 5.87 6.15
CA ASN A 37 -8.93 6.13 6.01
C ASN A 37 -9.38 6.38 4.57
N GLU A 38 -8.56 7.06 3.77
CA GLU A 38 -8.90 7.44 2.40
C GLU A 38 -8.56 6.31 1.42
N TYR A 39 -7.41 5.64 1.63
CA TYR A 39 -6.89 4.65 0.69
C TYR A 39 -7.05 3.20 1.17
N PHE A 40 -6.42 2.83 2.29
CA PHE A 40 -6.25 1.41 2.61
C PHE A 40 -7.52 0.73 3.12
N LYS A 41 -8.25 1.34 4.05
CA LYS A 41 -9.51 0.77 4.58
C LYS A 41 -10.57 0.60 3.49
N PRO A 42 -10.83 1.57 2.60
CA PRO A 42 -11.77 1.38 1.50
C PRO A 42 -11.36 0.24 0.56
N LEU A 43 -10.08 0.13 0.21
CA LEU A 43 -9.58 -1.00 -0.58
C LEU A 43 -9.77 -2.33 0.16
N ALA A 44 -9.45 -2.39 1.45
CA ALA A 44 -9.60 -3.57 2.27
C ALA A 44 -11.06 -4.04 2.38
N GLU A 45 -12.02 -3.13 2.49
CA GLU A 45 -13.44 -3.45 2.46
C GLU A 45 -13.85 -4.09 1.13
N LEU A 46 -13.34 -3.58 0.00
CA LEU A 46 -13.58 -4.16 -1.31
C LEU A 46 -12.97 -5.56 -1.45
N ILE A 47 -11.76 -5.77 -0.93
CA ILE A 47 -11.10 -7.09 -0.88
C ILE A 47 -11.94 -8.08 -0.07
N LYS A 48 -12.31 -7.71 1.16
CA LYS A 48 -13.09 -8.57 2.07
C LYS A 48 -14.48 -8.89 1.53
N ALA A 49 -15.09 -7.95 0.78
CA ALA A 49 -16.36 -8.16 0.11
C ALA A 49 -16.26 -8.95 -1.21
N GLY A 50 -15.05 -9.36 -1.63
CA GLY A 50 -14.83 -10.03 -2.91
C GLY A 50 -15.05 -9.14 -4.14
N LYS A 51 -15.15 -7.82 -3.95
CA LYS A 51 -15.34 -6.83 -5.02
C LYS A 51 -14.04 -6.41 -5.66
N PHE A 52 -12.90 -6.68 -5.04
CA PHE A 52 -11.59 -6.47 -5.62
C PHE A 52 -10.67 -7.66 -5.32
N ARG A 53 -9.81 -7.98 -6.27
CA ARG A 53 -8.79 -9.02 -6.11
C ARG A 53 -7.47 -8.57 -6.75
N TRP A 54 -6.38 -8.76 -6.02
CA TRP A 54 -5.04 -8.75 -6.61
C TRP A 54 -4.78 -10.08 -7.32
N GLU A 55 -4.48 -10.02 -8.60
CA GLU A 55 -4.00 -11.16 -9.40
C GLU A 55 -2.48 -11.26 -9.36
N THR A 56 -1.82 -10.11 -9.25
CA THR A 56 -0.38 -9.99 -9.07
C THR A 56 -0.12 -8.86 -8.09
N PHE A 57 0.74 -9.11 -7.12
CA PHE A 57 1.22 -8.09 -6.20
C PHE A 57 2.57 -8.58 -5.71
N ASP A 58 3.62 -8.37 -6.52
CA ASP A 58 4.93 -8.98 -6.35
C ASP A 58 6.02 -7.90 -6.28
N GLU A 59 6.80 -7.91 -5.20
CA GLU A 59 7.97 -7.04 -5.06
C GLU A 59 9.20 -7.73 -5.66
N LYS A 60 9.89 -7.02 -6.56
CA LYS A 60 11.07 -7.48 -7.31
C LYS A 60 12.22 -6.49 -7.14
N ASP A 61 13.43 -6.95 -7.47
CA ASP A 61 14.67 -6.16 -7.41
C ASP A 61 14.90 -5.45 -6.07
N VAL A 62 14.43 -6.08 -4.98
CA VAL A 62 14.48 -5.47 -3.64
C VAL A 62 15.92 -5.31 -3.21
N ARG A 63 16.30 -4.07 -2.89
CA ARG A 63 17.61 -3.73 -2.32
C ARG A 63 17.42 -3.05 -0.99
N ILE A 64 18.19 -3.47 0.00
CA ILE A 64 18.13 -2.97 1.36
C ILE A 64 19.48 -2.34 1.70
N ARG A 65 19.45 -1.12 2.24
CA ARG A 65 20.63 -0.45 2.80
C ARG A 65 20.31 -0.01 4.23
N ALA A 66 21.06 -0.52 5.19
CA ALA A 66 20.95 -0.12 6.59
C ALA A 66 21.86 1.07 6.90
N TYR A 67 21.36 1.97 7.74
CA TYR A 67 22.02 3.19 8.21
C TYR A 67 21.70 3.38 9.70
N GLY A 68 22.52 2.79 10.58
CA GLY A 68 22.25 2.76 12.01
C GLY A 68 20.90 2.09 12.32
N ASP A 69 20.00 2.83 13.00
CA ASP A 69 18.65 2.36 13.32
C ASP A 69 17.64 2.58 12.18
N SER A 70 18.08 2.97 10.99
CA SER A 70 17.21 3.11 9.82
C SER A 70 17.59 2.13 8.72
N ALA A 71 16.62 1.78 7.86
CA ALA A 71 16.87 1.05 6.63
C ALA A 71 16.09 1.68 5.47
N VAL A 72 16.77 1.87 4.35
CA VAL A 72 16.14 2.26 3.09
C VAL A 72 15.98 1.00 2.25
N VAL A 73 14.74 0.70 1.89
CA VAL A 73 14.38 -0.39 0.99
C VAL A 73 13.84 0.20 -0.30
N ILE A 74 14.46 -0.15 -1.41
CA ILE A 74 13.99 0.22 -2.75
C ILE A 74 13.66 -1.03 -3.54
N GLY A 75 12.75 -0.91 -4.49
CA GLY A 75 12.42 -2.02 -5.38
C GLY A 75 11.39 -1.65 -6.43
N THR A 76 10.89 -2.69 -7.06
CA THR A 76 9.84 -2.66 -8.07
C THR A 76 8.64 -3.44 -7.55
N LEU A 77 7.43 -2.95 -7.76
CA LEU A 77 6.19 -3.67 -7.51
C LEU A 77 5.48 -3.90 -8.84
N ASP A 78 5.36 -5.17 -9.24
CA ASP A 78 4.44 -5.55 -10.30
C ASP A 78 3.07 -5.81 -9.68
N ALA A 79 2.08 -5.07 -10.13
CA ALA A 79 0.73 -5.14 -9.57
C ALA A 79 -0.30 -5.25 -10.68
N LYS A 80 -1.23 -6.19 -10.49
CA LYS A 80 -2.41 -6.38 -11.33
C LYS A 80 -3.60 -6.68 -10.44
N GLY A 81 -4.69 -5.93 -10.61
CA GLY A 81 -5.91 -6.12 -9.84
C GLY A 81 -7.16 -5.86 -10.67
N THR A 82 -8.27 -6.45 -10.26
CA THR A 82 -9.56 -6.41 -10.98
C THR A 82 -10.72 -6.18 -10.04
N GLY A 83 -11.78 -5.52 -10.52
CA GLY A 83 -13.05 -5.35 -9.80
C GLY A 83 -13.21 -4.00 -9.09
N ALA A 84 -12.15 -3.19 -9.06
CA ALA A 84 -12.17 -1.82 -8.57
C ALA A 84 -11.13 -0.98 -9.29
N ARG A 85 -11.31 0.33 -9.26
CA ARG A 85 -10.36 1.31 -9.80
C ARG A 85 -10.04 2.40 -8.76
N PRO A 86 -8.86 3.03 -8.85
CA PRO A 86 -8.59 4.24 -8.10
C PRO A 86 -9.54 5.37 -8.53
N ASP A 87 -10.01 6.14 -7.55
CA ASP A 87 -10.66 7.43 -7.74
C ASP A 87 -9.69 8.51 -7.26
N ARG A 88 -9.03 9.16 -8.24
CA ARG A 88 -7.99 10.16 -7.99
C ARG A 88 -8.52 11.37 -7.22
N ALA A 89 -9.76 11.79 -7.47
CA ALA A 89 -10.30 12.99 -6.83
C ALA A 89 -10.59 12.77 -5.34
N ARG A 90 -10.83 11.52 -4.96
CA ARG A 90 -11.17 11.10 -3.59
C ARG A 90 -10.05 10.34 -2.88
N HIS A 91 -8.91 10.15 -3.55
CA HIS A 91 -7.76 9.37 -3.06
C HIS A 91 -8.14 7.98 -2.52
N THR A 92 -9.11 7.33 -3.18
CA THR A 92 -9.74 6.09 -2.69
C THR A 92 -9.92 5.05 -3.80
N TRP A 93 -10.53 3.91 -3.47
CA TRP A 93 -10.92 2.86 -4.41
C TRP A 93 -12.43 2.76 -4.52
N VAL A 94 -12.92 2.61 -5.75
CA VAL A 94 -14.35 2.42 -6.03
C VAL A 94 -14.56 1.10 -6.78
N ALA A 95 -15.58 0.35 -6.36
CA ALA A 95 -15.97 -0.88 -7.04
C ALA A 95 -16.35 -0.59 -8.50
N ASP A 96 -15.78 -1.38 -9.40
CA ASP A 96 -16.03 -1.33 -10.83
C ASP A 96 -15.69 -2.71 -11.39
N PRO A 97 -16.68 -3.60 -11.58
CA PRO A 97 -16.45 -4.97 -12.04
C PRO A 97 -15.77 -5.06 -13.41
N SER A 98 -15.83 -4.00 -14.21
CA SER A 98 -15.21 -3.93 -15.53
C SER A 98 -13.78 -3.36 -15.48
N ALA A 99 -13.40 -2.75 -14.37
CA ALA A 99 -12.09 -2.16 -14.21
C ALA A 99 -11.02 -3.20 -13.93
N SER A 100 -9.86 -2.95 -14.54
CA SER A 100 -8.61 -3.58 -14.17
C SER A 100 -7.53 -2.51 -14.04
N PHE A 101 -6.59 -2.77 -13.14
CA PHE A 101 -5.35 -2.05 -13.02
C PHE A 101 -4.21 -3.02 -13.32
N SER A 102 -3.22 -2.58 -14.09
CA SER A 102 -1.96 -3.30 -14.28
C SER A 102 -0.83 -2.29 -14.45
N GLY A 103 0.27 -2.51 -13.75
CA GLY A 103 1.44 -1.68 -13.91
C GLY A 103 2.62 -2.13 -13.05
N THR A 104 3.76 -1.53 -13.36
CA THR A 104 5.01 -1.69 -12.63
C THR A 104 5.32 -0.37 -11.93
N LEU A 105 5.41 -0.40 -10.60
CA LEU A 105 5.70 0.76 -9.76
C LEU A 105 7.12 0.67 -9.19
N ARG A 106 7.81 1.80 -9.06
CA ARG A 106 9.02 1.87 -8.22
C ARG A 106 8.62 2.31 -6.82
N PHE A 107 9.21 1.70 -5.81
CA PHE A 107 8.98 2.10 -4.43
C PHE A 107 10.28 2.38 -3.69
N THR A 108 10.18 3.30 -2.74
CA THR A 108 11.15 3.53 -1.68
C THR A 108 10.39 3.46 -0.36
N ARG A 109 10.90 2.69 0.59
CA ARG A 109 10.38 2.59 1.95
C ARG A 109 11.52 2.87 2.92
N VAL A 110 11.24 3.69 3.91
CA VAL A 110 12.17 3.96 5.01
C VAL A 110 11.61 3.29 6.24
N TYR A 111 12.40 2.40 6.82
CA TYR A 111 12.10 1.72 8.06
C TYR A 111 12.96 2.30 9.17
N ILE A 112 12.39 2.41 10.35
CA ILE A 112 13.10 2.78 11.57
C ILE A 112 12.96 1.62 12.54
N LYS A 113 14.09 1.14 13.04
CA LYS A 113 14.14 0.19 14.14
C LYS A 113 13.66 0.90 15.39
N ARG A 114 12.52 0.47 15.94
CA ARG A 114 12.07 0.89 17.27
C ARG A 114 12.39 -0.22 18.25
N ASN A 115 13.24 0.09 19.22
CA ASN A 115 13.41 -0.79 20.36
C ASN A 115 12.14 -0.66 21.20
N VAL A 116 11.35 -1.72 21.25
CA VAL A 116 10.26 -1.82 22.22
C VAL A 116 10.94 -2.23 23.52
N ASN A 117 11.00 -1.32 24.49
CA ASN A 117 11.38 -1.64 25.86
C ASN A 117 10.27 -2.46 26.53
#